data_AF-A0A2V9VHN7-F1
#
_entry.id   AF-A0A2V9VHN7-F1
#
_cell.length_a   1.000
_cell.length_b   1.000
_cell.length_c   1.000
_cell.angle_alpha   90.00
_cell.angle_beta   90.00
_cell.angle_gamma   90.00
#
_symmetry.space_group_name_H-M   'P 1'
#
loop_
_entity.id
_entity.type
_entity.pdbx_description
1 polymer ?
#
loop_
_entity_poly.entity_id
_entity_poly.type
_entity_poly.pdbx_seq_one_letter_code
_entity_poly.pdbx_strand_id
1 'polypeptide(L)'
;PKELEKMLRIYFLQQWFNLADPAVEEALYDSATLRQFVGIDLGAEPVPDETTVCKFRHLLEENHLGEEILGTVNLHLQAKGVRITTGTIVDATLIHAPSSTKNREQSRDPEMHQTKKGKNWYFGMKAHVGVDSKTKIIHTVVATAANVSDVAMLPDLLHGEETRVWGDGAYQGQTEVMRECAPRARDFTQRRCRYKGQIVDEVAWAKNRTKSKVRARVEHVFQVMKLKFGFAKVRYRGLKKNAHRLFVTCALVNLFMSRRKLLAVA
;
A
#
# COMPACT_ATOMS: atom_id res chain seq x y z
N PRO A 1 13.56 -28.65 1.45
CA PRO A 1 13.28 -27.21 1.23
C PRO A 1 12.60 -27.05 -0.14
N LYS A 2 11.36 -26.54 -0.20
CA LYS A 2 10.75 -26.18 -1.47
C LYS A 2 11.54 -25.01 -2.09
N GLU A 3 11.58 -24.91 -3.41
CA GLU A 3 12.32 -23.83 -4.08
C GLU A 3 11.74 -22.46 -3.67
N LEU A 4 12.61 -21.56 -3.19
CA LEU A 4 12.23 -20.25 -2.66
C LEU A 4 11.44 -19.43 -3.69
N GLU A 5 11.81 -19.53 -4.96
CA GLU A 5 11.12 -18.86 -6.05
C GLU A 5 9.66 -19.31 -6.18
N LYS A 6 9.40 -20.62 -6.11
CA LYS A 6 8.03 -21.16 -6.14
C LYS A 6 7.19 -20.62 -4.98
N MET A 7 7.74 -20.66 -3.77
CA MET A 7 7.04 -20.15 -2.58
C MET A 7 6.76 -18.65 -2.67
N LEU A 8 7.68 -17.86 -3.24
CA LEU A 8 7.46 -16.44 -3.46
C LEU A 8 6.36 -16.18 -4.50
N ARG A 9 6.34 -16.95 -5.60
CA ARG A 9 5.27 -16.86 -6.63
C ARG A 9 3.90 -17.18 -6.03
N ILE A 10 3.80 -18.21 -5.18
CA ILE A 10 2.57 -18.54 -4.44
C ILE A 10 2.16 -17.38 -3.54
N TYR A 11 3.09 -16.79 -2.80
CA TYR A 11 2.81 -15.65 -1.94
C TYR A 11 2.30 -14.43 -2.72
N PHE A 12 2.80 -14.19 -3.94
CA PHE A 12 2.27 -13.15 -4.82
C PHE A 12 0.85 -13.45 -5.31
N LEU A 13 0.53 -14.71 -5.64
CA LEU A 13 -0.84 -15.12 -5.94
C LEU A 13 -1.79 -14.81 -4.79
N GLN A 14 -1.38 -15.08 -3.54
CA GLN A 14 -2.18 -14.73 -2.36
C GLN A 14 -2.50 -13.23 -2.29
N GLN A 15 -1.56 -12.37 -2.68
CA GLN A 15 -1.78 -10.92 -2.66
C GLN A 15 -2.63 -10.44 -3.85
N TRP A 16 -2.34 -10.88 -5.07
CA TRP A 16 -3.07 -10.45 -6.27
C TRP A 16 -4.55 -10.87 -6.24
N PHE A 17 -4.84 -12.06 -5.71
CA PHE A 17 -6.18 -12.63 -5.69
C PHE A 17 -6.83 -12.60 -4.30
N ASN A 18 -6.17 -11.99 -3.31
CA ASN A 18 -6.65 -11.94 -1.92
C ASN A 18 -6.98 -13.34 -1.34
N LEU A 19 -6.17 -14.35 -1.66
CA LEU A 19 -6.40 -15.74 -1.23
C LEU A 19 -5.81 -16.00 0.16
N ALA A 20 -6.54 -16.71 1.01
CA ALA A 20 -6.05 -17.24 2.28
C ALA A 20 -5.03 -18.38 2.05
N ASP A 21 -4.39 -18.85 3.12
CA ASP A 21 -3.40 -19.92 3.06
C ASP A 21 -4.02 -21.23 2.49
N PRO A 22 -5.20 -21.72 2.95
CA PRO A 22 -5.87 -22.85 2.28
C PRO A 22 -6.44 -22.52 0.90
N ALA A 23 -6.95 -21.29 0.69
CA ALA A 23 -7.55 -20.93 -0.60
C ALA A 23 -6.53 -20.87 -1.75
N VAL A 24 -5.25 -20.57 -1.47
CA VAL A 24 -4.23 -20.60 -2.52
C VAL A 24 -3.80 -22.03 -2.85
N GLU A 25 -3.81 -22.94 -1.87
CA GLU A 25 -3.62 -24.37 -2.11
C GLU A 25 -4.73 -24.92 -3.02
N GLU A 26 -5.99 -24.69 -2.67
CA GLU A 26 -7.14 -25.10 -3.50
C GLU A 26 -7.07 -24.49 -4.90
N ALA A 27 -6.80 -23.19 -5.02
CA ALA A 27 -6.69 -22.52 -6.31
C ALA A 27 -5.57 -23.11 -7.20
N LEU A 28 -4.49 -23.60 -6.60
CA LEU A 28 -3.41 -24.28 -7.31
C LEU A 28 -3.78 -25.71 -7.72
N TYR A 29 -4.68 -26.40 -7.02
CA TYR A 29 -5.25 -27.67 -7.52
C TYR A 29 -6.24 -27.43 -8.67
N ASP A 30 -7.01 -26.35 -8.61
CA ASP A 30 -8.08 -26.08 -9.60
C ASP A 30 -7.57 -25.45 -10.90
N SER A 31 -6.54 -24.58 -10.84
CA SER A 31 -6.12 -23.78 -12.00
C SER A 31 -4.78 -24.17 -12.59
N ALA A 32 -4.80 -24.71 -13.81
CA ALA A 32 -3.58 -25.00 -14.58
C ALA A 32 -2.73 -23.75 -14.85
N THR A 33 -3.37 -22.61 -15.10
CA THR A 33 -2.67 -21.32 -15.34
C THR A 33 -1.89 -20.87 -14.11
N LEU A 34 -2.47 -21.01 -12.91
CA LEU A 34 -1.78 -20.65 -11.67
C LEU A 34 -0.61 -21.61 -11.40
N ARG A 35 -0.80 -22.90 -11.65
CA ARG A 35 0.30 -23.89 -11.56
C ARG A 35 1.43 -23.60 -12.52
N GLN A 36 1.12 -23.28 -13.78
CA GLN A 36 2.12 -22.91 -14.78
C GLN A 36 2.90 -21.67 -14.35
N PHE A 37 2.20 -20.66 -13.81
CA PHE A 37 2.85 -19.47 -13.27
C PHE A 37 3.79 -19.81 -12.11
N VAL A 38 3.39 -20.66 -11.17
CA VAL A 38 4.24 -21.04 -10.03
C VAL A 38 5.36 -22.00 -10.46
N GLY A 39 5.14 -22.82 -11.48
CA GLY A 39 6.04 -23.89 -11.90
C GLY A 39 5.80 -25.21 -11.16
N ILE A 40 4.53 -25.54 -10.87
CA ILE A 40 4.15 -26.81 -10.23
C ILE A 40 3.62 -27.79 -11.29
N ASP A 41 4.22 -28.98 -11.34
CA ASP A 41 3.71 -30.13 -12.08
C ASP A 41 3.15 -31.19 -11.12
N LEU A 42 1.84 -31.41 -11.17
CA LEU A 42 1.14 -32.36 -10.29
C LEU A 42 1.53 -33.82 -10.55
N GLY A 43 2.14 -34.14 -11.70
CA GLY A 43 2.69 -35.48 -11.95
C GLY A 43 4.01 -35.74 -11.21
N ALA A 44 4.73 -34.69 -10.83
CA ALA A 44 6.04 -34.78 -10.19
C ALA A 44 6.01 -34.38 -8.71
N GLU A 45 5.22 -33.37 -8.33
CA GLU A 45 5.14 -32.87 -6.96
C GLU A 45 3.73 -32.40 -6.57
N PRO A 46 3.33 -32.56 -5.30
CA PRO A 46 2.08 -31.99 -4.80
C PRO A 46 2.21 -30.47 -4.54
N VAL A 47 1.08 -29.78 -4.60
CA VAL A 47 0.98 -28.37 -4.19
C VAL A 47 1.42 -28.22 -2.73
N PRO A 48 2.15 -27.17 -2.35
CA PRO A 48 2.41 -26.87 -0.94
C PRO A 48 1.13 -26.68 -0.15
N ASP A 49 0.99 -27.43 0.94
CA ASP A 49 -0.14 -27.31 1.84
C ASP A 49 -0.21 -25.94 2.53
N GLU A 50 -1.38 -25.61 3.07
CA GLU A 50 -1.64 -24.36 3.80
C GLU A 50 -0.61 -24.07 4.90
N THR A 51 -0.10 -25.13 5.55
CA THR A 51 0.86 -25.02 6.64
C THR A 51 2.23 -24.60 6.11
N THR A 52 2.64 -25.12 4.95
CA THR A 52 3.88 -24.76 4.26
C THR A 52 3.82 -23.32 3.77
N VAL A 53 2.69 -22.89 3.20
CA VAL A 53 2.46 -21.50 2.81
C VAL A 53 2.51 -20.56 4.01
N CYS A 54 1.85 -20.93 5.11
CA CYS A 54 1.84 -20.17 6.36
C CYS A 54 3.25 -20.02 6.95
N LYS A 55 4.04 -21.10 7.00
CA LYS A 55 5.43 -21.08 7.48
C LYS A 55 6.31 -20.17 6.62
N PHE A 56 6.16 -20.21 5.30
CA PHE A 56 6.91 -19.34 4.40
C PHE A 56 6.55 -17.86 4.62
N ARG A 57 5.27 -17.54 4.80
CA ARG A 57 4.86 -16.18 5.14
C ARG A 57 5.48 -15.71 6.46
N HIS A 58 5.50 -16.54 7.50
CA HIS A 58 6.18 -16.21 8.76
C HIS A 58 7.68 -15.99 8.57
N LEU A 59 8.34 -16.79 7.72
CA LEU A 59 9.74 -16.57 7.37
C LEU A 59 9.97 -15.17 6.77
N LEU A 60 9.09 -14.71 5.87
CA LEU A 60 9.18 -13.35 5.31
C LEU A 60 8.96 -12.27 6.38
N GLU A 61 7.98 -12.48 7.27
CA GLU A 61 7.65 -11.56 8.37
C GLU A 61 8.77 -11.43 9.41
N GLU A 62 9.40 -12.55 9.77
CA GLU A 62 10.51 -12.63 10.74
C GLU A 62 11.77 -11.94 10.22
N ASN A 63 12.03 -12.05 8.92
CA ASN A 63 13.19 -11.45 8.26
C ASN A 63 12.90 -10.06 7.67
N HIS A 64 11.74 -9.46 7.97
CA HIS A 64 11.38 -8.11 7.52
C HIS A 64 11.42 -7.90 6.00
N LEU A 65 11.17 -8.95 5.22
CA LEU A 65 11.41 -8.95 3.76
C LEU A 65 10.36 -8.15 2.96
N GLY A 66 9.27 -7.69 3.59
CA GLY A 66 8.24 -6.91 2.90
C GLY A 66 8.76 -5.57 2.36
N GLU A 67 9.55 -4.85 3.17
CA GLU A 67 10.17 -3.57 2.78
C GLU A 67 11.24 -3.80 1.72
N GLU A 68 12.06 -4.83 1.89
CA GLU A 68 13.10 -5.25 0.93
C GLU A 68 12.51 -5.62 -0.44
N ILE A 69 11.36 -6.31 -0.46
CA ILE A 69 10.66 -6.63 -1.70
C ILE A 69 10.18 -5.35 -2.40
N LEU A 70 9.63 -4.38 -1.65
CA LEU A 70 9.22 -3.09 -2.22
C LEU A 70 10.42 -2.33 -2.79
N GLY A 71 11.51 -2.24 -2.04
CA GLY A 71 12.77 -1.61 -2.49
C GLY A 71 13.32 -2.27 -3.75
N THR A 72 13.39 -3.60 -3.76
CA THR A 72 13.87 -4.40 -4.89
C THR A 72 13.01 -4.21 -6.14
N VAL A 73 11.68 -4.20 -5.99
CA VAL A 73 10.78 -3.92 -7.12
C VAL A 73 10.98 -2.50 -7.64
N ASN A 74 11.14 -1.51 -6.77
CA ASN A 74 11.37 -0.13 -7.17
C ASN A 74 12.70 0.02 -7.93
N LEU A 75 13.77 -0.64 -7.47
CA LEU A 75 15.05 -0.70 -8.18
C LEU A 75 14.93 -1.39 -9.54
N HIS A 76 14.20 -2.50 -9.63
CA HIS A 76 13.93 -3.18 -10.90
C HIS A 76 13.19 -2.28 -11.89
N LEU A 77 12.15 -1.59 -11.42
CA LEU A 77 11.39 -0.63 -12.23
C LEU A 77 12.27 0.53 -12.70
N GLN A 78 13.16 1.04 -11.85
CA GLN A 78 14.13 2.06 -12.20
C GLN A 78 15.08 1.60 -13.31
N ALA A 79 15.61 0.36 -13.21
CA ALA A 79 16.44 -0.23 -14.25
C ALA A 79 15.69 -0.40 -15.59
N LYS A 80 14.37 -0.62 -15.54
CA LYS A 80 13.48 -0.63 -16.72
C LYS A 80 12.99 0.76 -17.13
N GLY A 81 13.61 1.83 -16.62
CA GLY A 81 13.37 3.21 -16.99
C GLY A 81 12.12 3.84 -16.38
N VAL A 82 11.51 3.23 -15.36
CA VAL A 82 10.45 3.84 -14.55
C VAL A 82 11.09 4.44 -13.30
N ARG A 83 11.44 5.72 -13.38
CA ARG A 83 12.17 6.41 -12.31
C ARG A 83 11.20 7.21 -11.44
N ILE A 84 11.43 7.16 -10.13
CA ILE A 84 10.84 8.11 -9.19
C ILE A 84 11.37 9.50 -9.57
N THR A 85 10.47 10.48 -9.67
CA THR A 85 10.80 11.86 -9.98
C THR A 85 10.74 12.70 -8.71
N THR A 86 11.07 13.97 -8.81
CA THR A 86 11.16 14.87 -7.65
C THR A 86 9.80 15.38 -7.17
N GLY A 87 8.72 14.66 -7.41
CA GLY A 87 7.38 15.10 -7.07
C GLY A 87 6.60 14.03 -6.35
N THR A 88 6.30 14.22 -5.07
CA THR A 88 5.62 13.22 -4.22
C THR A 88 4.21 13.64 -3.83
N ILE A 89 3.24 12.75 -4.03
CA ILE A 89 1.90 12.85 -3.46
C ILE A 89 1.91 12.04 -2.16
N VAL A 90 1.58 12.67 -1.04
CA VAL A 90 1.38 12.02 0.24
C VAL A 90 -0.11 11.83 0.48
N ASP A 91 -0.51 10.60 0.80
CA ASP A 91 -1.91 10.28 1.10
C ASP A 91 -2.00 9.04 2.01
N ALA A 92 -3.15 8.89 2.65
CA ALA A 92 -3.43 7.78 3.56
C ALA A 92 -4.75 7.11 3.23
N THR A 93 -4.78 5.79 3.30
CA THR A 93 -5.99 5.00 3.09
C THR A 93 -6.27 4.07 4.25
N LEU A 94 -7.53 3.99 4.67
CA LEU A 94 -7.97 3.12 5.77
C LEU A 94 -8.13 1.68 5.30
N ILE A 95 -7.57 0.73 6.03
CA ILE A 95 -7.78 -0.71 5.81
C ILE A 95 -8.53 -1.26 7.03
N HIS A 96 -9.68 -1.89 6.78
CA HIS A 96 -10.57 -2.35 7.85
C HIS A 96 -9.98 -3.55 8.59
N ALA A 97 -10.15 -3.58 9.91
CA ALA A 97 -9.96 -4.79 10.72
C ALA A 97 -11.30 -5.37 11.19
N PRO A 98 -11.37 -6.69 11.44
CA PRO A 98 -12.50 -7.26 12.17
C PRO A 98 -12.70 -6.54 13.51
N SER A 99 -13.87 -5.94 13.72
CA SER A 99 -14.24 -5.26 14.96
C SER A 99 -15.04 -6.14 15.93
N SER A 100 -15.35 -7.37 15.53
CA SER A 100 -16.12 -8.33 16.31
C SER A 100 -15.32 -8.81 17.51
N THR A 101 -15.96 -8.79 18.69
CA THR A 101 -15.46 -9.40 19.92
C THR A 101 -16.00 -10.82 20.11
N LYS A 102 -16.72 -11.38 19.13
CA LYS A 102 -17.22 -12.77 19.18
C LYS A 102 -16.09 -13.76 18.90
N ASN A 103 -15.08 -13.79 19.77
CA ASN A 103 -13.98 -14.75 19.80
C ASN A 103 -13.76 -15.24 21.24
N ARG A 104 -12.90 -16.24 21.43
CA ARG A 104 -12.63 -16.85 22.74
C ARG A 104 -12.17 -15.85 23.80
N GLU A 105 -11.45 -14.82 23.38
CA GLU A 105 -10.87 -13.78 24.25
C GLU A 105 -11.80 -12.58 24.47
N GLN A 106 -12.98 -12.58 23.85
CA GLN A 106 -13.97 -11.50 23.89
C GLN A 106 -13.42 -10.09 23.59
N SER A 107 -12.31 -10.00 22.84
CA SER A 107 -11.57 -8.76 22.62
C SER A 107 -11.34 -8.49 21.13
N ARG A 108 -11.06 -7.23 20.80
CA ARG A 108 -10.61 -6.83 19.46
C ARG A 108 -9.09 -6.99 19.36
N ASP A 109 -8.57 -6.89 18.14
CA ASP A 109 -7.13 -6.74 17.95
C ASP A 109 -6.63 -5.49 18.70
N PRO A 110 -5.73 -5.62 19.70
CA PRO A 110 -5.27 -4.51 20.52
C PRO A 110 -4.40 -3.50 19.77
N GLU A 111 -3.79 -3.89 18.64
CA GLU A 111 -2.96 -3.00 17.81
C GLU A 111 -3.78 -2.24 16.76
N MET A 112 -5.08 -2.53 16.64
CA MET A 112 -5.99 -1.85 15.74
C MET A 112 -6.84 -0.85 16.51
N HIS A 113 -7.05 0.32 15.93
CA HIS A 113 -7.78 1.40 16.61
C HIS A 113 -8.88 1.98 15.72
N GLN A 114 -9.80 2.71 16.36
CA GLN A 114 -10.90 3.37 15.68
C GLN A 114 -10.58 4.81 15.31
N THR A 115 -11.12 5.26 14.18
CA THR A 115 -11.07 6.65 13.75
C THR A 115 -12.38 7.05 13.07
N LYS A 116 -12.68 8.33 13.06
CA LYS A 116 -13.88 8.88 12.44
C LYS A 116 -13.50 9.58 11.15
N LYS A 117 -14.04 9.13 10.01
CA LYS A 117 -13.91 9.79 8.72
C LYS A 117 -15.30 10.24 8.26
N GLY A 118 -15.51 11.55 8.23
CA GLY A 118 -16.84 12.13 7.98
C GLY A 118 -17.84 11.73 9.08
N LYS A 119 -18.94 11.08 8.69
CA LYS A 119 -19.96 10.58 9.62
C LYS A 119 -19.74 9.12 10.05
N ASN A 120 -18.77 8.42 9.45
CA ASN A 120 -18.59 7.00 9.63
C ASN A 120 -17.40 6.70 10.56
N TRP A 121 -17.53 5.65 11.37
CA TRP A 121 -16.46 5.10 12.19
C TRP A 121 -15.80 3.93 11.49
N TYR A 122 -14.48 3.88 11.58
CA TYR A 122 -13.63 2.87 10.98
C TYR A 122 -12.76 2.27 12.06
N PHE A 123 -12.59 0.94 12.06
CA PHE A 123 -11.68 0.23 12.96
C PHE A 123 -10.65 -0.51 12.11
N GLY A 124 -9.36 -0.33 12.42
CA GLY A 124 -8.27 -0.98 11.70
C GLY A 124 -6.97 -0.16 11.68
N MET A 125 -6.33 -0.15 10.52
CA MET A 125 -5.06 0.51 10.26
C MET A 125 -5.17 1.56 9.14
N LYS A 126 -4.16 2.41 9.04
CA LYS A 126 -3.90 3.28 7.90
C LYS A 126 -2.67 2.79 7.15
N ALA A 127 -2.76 2.84 5.83
CA ALA A 127 -1.64 2.73 4.93
C ALA A 127 -1.34 4.14 4.40
N HIS A 128 -0.25 4.73 4.89
CA HIS A 128 0.29 6.00 4.42
C HIS A 128 1.26 5.71 3.28
N VAL A 129 1.16 6.46 2.18
CA VAL A 129 1.99 6.22 1.00
C VAL A 129 2.54 7.53 0.44
N GLY A 130 3.82 7.50 0.07
CA GLY A 130 4.44 8.48 -0.81
C GLY A 130 4.43 7.95 -2.24
N VAL A 131 3.76 8.66 -3.13
CA VAL A 131 3.56 8.24 -4.52
C VAL A 131 4.12 9.27 -5.48
N ASP A 132 4.94 8.84 -6.42
CA ASP A 132 5.47 9.72 -7.46
C ASP A 132 4.33 10.28 -8.33
N SER A 133 4.29 11.61 -8.41
CA SER A 133 3.25 12.39 -9.08
C SER A 133 3.21 12.20 -10.60
N LYS A 134 4.24 11.62 -11.23
CA LYS A 134 4.34 11.42 -12.68
C LYS A 134 4.17 9.97 -13.13
N THR A 135 4.70 9.03 -12.38
CA THR A 135 4.76 7.60 -12.70
C THR A 135 3.74 6.79 -11.92
N LYS A 136 3.21 7.33 -10.82
CA LYS A 136 2.30 6.64 -9.88
C LYS A 136 2.96 5.46 -9.14
N ILE A 137 4.28 5.49 -9.03
CA ILE A 137 5.05 4.51 -8.25
C ILE A 137 5.02 4.90 -6.78
N ILE A 138 4.68 3.93 -5.93
CA ILE A 138 4.79 4.04 -4.48
C ILE A 138 6.25 3.87 -4.10
N HIS A 139 6.86 4.90 -3.52
CA HIS A 139 8.27 4.85 -3.12
C HIS A 139 8.44 4.62 -1.62
N THR A 140 7.56 5.18 -0.80
CA THR A 140 7.53 5.01 0.66
C THR A 140 6.15 4.56 1.11
N VAL A 141 6.13 3.77 2.18
CA VAL A 141 4.91 3.23 2.78
C VAL A 141 5.11 3.19 4.28
N VAL A 142 4.09 3.59 5.04
CA VAL A 142 4.07 3.44 6.49
C VAL A 142 2.72 2.87 6.92
N ALA A 143 2.75 1.85 7.77
CA ALA A 143 1.55 1.26 8.36
C ALA A 143 1.40 1.73 9.80
N THR A 144 0.22 2.27 10.14
CA THR A 144 -0.08 2.67 11.52
C THR A 144 -1.47 2.21 11.92
N ALA A 145 -1.77 2.21 13.22
CA ALA A 145 -3.15 2.15 13.64
C ALA A 145 -3.98 3.33 13.10
N ALA A 146 -5.30 3.15 12.97
CA ALA A 146 -6.14 4.14 12.29
C ALA A 146 -6.32 5.47 13.03
N ASN A 147 -6.05 5.52 14.34
CA ASN A 147 -6.11 6.74 15.15
C ASN A 147 -4.90 7.66 14.95
N VAL A 148 -3.79 7.15 14.41
CA VAL A 148 -2.59 7.96 14.17
C VAL A 148 -2.88 9.04 13.12
N SER A 149 -2.39 10.25 13.38
CA SER A 149 -2.56 11.41 12.49
C SER A 149 -1.70 11.26 11.24
N ASP A 150 -2.26 11.58 10.07
CA ASP A 150 -1.56 11.49 8.79
C ASP A 150 -0.34 12.43 8.75
N VAL A 151 -0.48 13.57 9.41
CA VAL A 151 0.55 14.60 9.60
C VAL A 151 1.83 14.04 10.22
N ALA A 152 1.69 13.15 11.21
CA ALA A 152 2.83 12.63 11.96
C ALA A 152 3.74 11.76 11.09
N MET A 153 3.20 11.19 10.01
CA MET A 153 3.93 10.28 9.11
C MET A 153 4.60 11.02 7.95
N LEU A 154 4.38 12.33 7.81
CA LEU A 154 4.94 13.10 6.70
C LEU A 154 6.47 12.95 6.54
N PRO A 155 7.29 12.98 7.62
CA PRO A 155 8.74 12.78 7.49
C PRO A 155 9.11 11.45 6.83
N ASP A 156 8.42 10.38 7.20
CA ASP A 156 8.69 9.01 6.73
C ASP A 156 8.16 8.75 5.31
N LEU A 157 7.33 9.66 4.78
CA LEU A 157 6.78 9.56 3.43
C LEU A 157 7.61 10.29 2.38
N LEU A 158 8.61 11.08 2.77
CA LEU A 158 9.45 11.85 1.86
C LEU A 158 10.83 11.22 1.73
N HIS A 159 11.38 11.22 0.52
CA HIS A 159 12.71 10.67 0.23
C HIS A 159 13.82 11.75 0.19
N GLY A 160 13.47 13.01 0.48
CA GLY A 160 14.38 14.15 0.62
C GLY A 160 14.83 14.82 -0.68
N GLU A 161 14.59 14.18 -1.83
CA GLU A 161 14.90 14.76 -3.14
C GLU A 161 13.72 15.51 -3.78
N GLU A 162 12.60 15.64 -3.07
CA GLU A 162 11.42 16.30 -3.58
C GLU A 162 11.63 17.79 -3.89
N THR A 163 11.05 18.21 -5.00
CA THR A 163 10.87 19.62 -5.40
C THR A 163 9.42 20.07 -5.26
N ARG A 164 8.48 19.13 -5.15
CA ARG A 164 7.04 19.39 -5.00
C ARG A 164 6.41 18.28 -4.17
N VAL A 165 5.64 18.67 -3.16
CA VAL A 165 4.89 17.71 -2.34
C VAL A 165 3.42 18.08 -2.34
N TRP A 166 2.56 17.15 -2.71
CA TRP A 166 1.11 17.32 -2.73
C TRP A 166 0.47 16.51 -1.60
N GLY A 167 -0.30 17.17 -0.73
CA GLY A 167 -1.09 16.53 0.32
C GLY A 167 -2.52 17.07 0.36
N ASP A 168 -3.39 16.37 1.07
CA ASP A 168 -4.71 16.88 1.38
C ASP A 168 -4.68 18.01 2.42
N GLY A 169 -5.85 18.44 2.87
CA GLY A 169 -5.95 19.47 3.91
C GLY A 169 -5.53 18.99 5.30
N ALA A 170 -5.41 17.69 5.54
CA ALA A 170 -4.92 17.16 6.81
C ALA A 170 -3.44 17.49 7.01
N TYR A 171 -2.65 17.53 5.93
CA TYR A 171 -1.23 17.93 5.95
C TYR A 171 -0.99 19.45 5.99
N GLN A 172 -2.05 20.26 6.07
CA GLN A 172 -1.90 21.71 6.11
C GLN A 172 -1.11 22.15 7.36
N GLY A 173 -0.14 23.05 7.19
CA GLY A 173 0.65 23.62 8.29
C GLY A 173 1.96 22.90 8.58
N GLN A 174 2.33 21.91 7.76
CA GLN A 174 3.58 21.15 7.91
C GLN A 174 4.76 21.71 7.12
N THR A 175 4.71 22.99 6.75
CA THR A 175 5.73 23.59 5.89
C THR A 175 7.14 23.53 6.50
N GLU A 176 7.29 23.62 7.82
CA GLU A 176 8.59 23.51 8.49
C GLU A 176 9.14 22.08 8.44
N VAL A 177 8.33 21.09 8.85
CA VAL A 177 8.67 19.67 8.73
C VAL A 177 9.04 19.29 7.29
N MET A 178 8.29 19.80 6.32
CA MET A 178 8.59 19.57 4.89
C MET A 178 9.93 20.18 4.47
N ARG A 179 10.32 21.33 5.03
CA ARG A 179 11.62 21.97 4.73
C ARG A 179 12.78 21.20 5.37
N GLU A 180 12.57 20.61 6.53
CA GLU A 180 13.57 19.76 7.19
C GLU A 180 13.80 18.48 6.39
N CYS A 181 12.71 17.79 6.02
CA CYS A 181 12.81 16.52 5.30
C CYS A 181 13.16 16.69 3.82
N ALA A 182 12.60 17.71 3.15
CA ALA A 182 12.80 17.98 1.73
C ALA A 182 13.04 19.49 1.47
N PRO A 183 14.26 19.99 1.69
CA PRO A 183 14.56 21.44 1.65
C PRO A 183 14.24 22.14 0.32
N ARG A 184 14.24 21.38 -0.79
CA ARG A 184 13.94 21.90 -2.14
C ARG A 184 12.45 21.84 -2.48
N ALA A 185 11.63 21.24 -1.61
CA ALA A 185 10.23 20.99 -1.89
C ALA A 185 9.39 22.25 -1.71
N ARG A 186 8.56 22.53 -2.71
CA ARG A 186 7.44 23.46 -2.58
C ARG A 186 6.23 22.72 -2.02
N ASP A 187 5.59 23.32 -1.03
CA ASP A 187 4.38 22.83 -0.40
C ASP A 187 3.13 23.06 -1.29
N PHE A 188 2.56 21.97 -1.80
CA PHE A 188 1.30 21.95 -2.54
C PHE A 188 0.16 21.29 -1.76
N THR A 189 0.21 21.25 -0.42
CA THR A 189 -0.91 20.83 0.43
C THR A 189 -2.14 21.68 0.17
N GLN A 190 -3.32 21.06 0.27
CA GLN A 190 -4.58 21.77 0.06
C GLN A 190 -4.88 22.66 1.27
N ARG A 191 -5.40 23.86 1.02
CA ARG A 191 -5.81 24.77 2.10
C ARG A 191 -7.30 24.69 2.34
N ARG A 192 -7.74 24.83 3.58
CA ARG A 192 -9.15 25.01 3.89
C ARG A 192 -9.68 26.28 3.21
N CYS A 193 -10.62 26.11 2.28
CA CYS A 193 -11.22 27.20 1.48
C CYS A 193 -12.75 27.25 1.61
N ARG A 194 -13.33 26.38 2.47
CA ARG A 194 -14.76 26.32 2.73
C ARG A 194 -15.07 26.49 4.21
N TYR A 195 -16.14 27.24 4.49
CA TYR A 195 -16.72 27.40 5.82
C TYR A 195 -18.24 27.26 5.71
N LYS A 196 -18.84 26.42 6.57
CA LYS A 196 -20.29 26.11 6.54
C LYS A 196 -20.85 25.80 5.14
N GLY A 197 -20.07 25.12 4.30
CA GLY A 197 -20.46 24.73 2.93
C GLY A 197 -20.25 25.80 1.85
N GLN A 198 -19.98 27.04 2.23
CA GLN A 198 -19.71 28.14 1.30
C GLN A 198 -18.20 28.25 1.02
N ILE A 199 -17.86 28.67 -0.20
CA ILE A 199 -16.48 29.00 -0.57
C ILE A 199 -16.18 30.37 0.04
N VAL A 200 -15.17 30.42 0.90
CA VAL A 200 -14.73 31.66 1.58
C VAL A 200 -13.44 32.23 0.99
N ASP A 201 -12.72 31.43 0.21
CA ASP A 201 -11.52 31.85 -0.50
C ASP A 201 -11.53 31.22 -1.90
N GLU A 202 -11.99 31.99 -2.88
CA GLU A 202 -12.12 31.55 -4.27
C GLU A 202 -10.75 31.27 -4.91
N VAL A 203 -9.73 32.04 -4.54
CA VAL A 203 -8.37 31.89 -5.07
C VAL A 203 -7.74 30.59 -4.56
N ALA A 204 -7.84 30.32 -3.26
CA ALA A 204 -7.40 29.05 -2.69
C ALA A 204 -8.22 27.87 -3.23
N TRP A 205 -9.52 28.06 -3.46
CA TRP A 205 -10.37 27.04 -4.06
C TRP A 205 -9.93 26.69 -5.50
N ALA A 206 -9.66 27.69 -6.34
CA ALA A 206 -9.14 27.50 -7.70
C ALA A 206 -7.76 26.81 -7.70
N LYS A 207 -6.86 27.21 -6.80
CA LYS A 207 -5.55 26.56 -6.60
C LYS A 207 -5.72 25.10 -6.17
N ASN A 208 -6.61 24.82 -5.21
CA ASN A 208 -6.91 23.47 -4.76
C ASN A 208 -7.45 22.60 -5.89
N ARG A 209 -8.29 23.14 -6.78
CA ARG A 209 -8.81 22.40 -7.95
C ARG A 209 -7.69 21.92 -8.86
N THR A 210 -6.66 22.75 -9.07
CA THR A 210 -5.47 22.36 -9.84
C THR A 210 -4.65 21.30 -9.11
N LYS A 211 -4.42 21.48 -7.80
CA LYS A 211 -3.72 20.49 -6.94
C LYS A 211 -4.45 19.13 -6.92
N SER A 212 -5.78 19.13 -6.87
CA SER A 212 -6.60 17.92 -6.88
C SER A 212 -6.39 17.07 -8.13
N LYS A 213 -6.13 17.67 -9.30
CA LYS A 213 -5.87 16.92 -10.53
C LYS A 213 -4.61 16.06 -10.41
N VAL A 214 -3.58 16.58 -9.74
CA VAL A 214 -2.34 15.82 -9.48
C VAL A 214 -2.60 14.78 -8.39
N ARG A 215 -3.23 15.17 -7.28
CA ARG A 215 -3.53 14.26 -6.17
C ARG A 215 -4.38 13.07 -6.56
N ALA A 216 -5.38 13.26 -7.43
CA ALA A 216 -6.26 12.17 -7.91
C ALA A 216 -5.48 11.00 -8.56
N ARG A 217 -4.19 11.18 -8.89
CA ARG A 217 -3.36 10.08 -9.37
C ARG A 217 -3.14 8.98 -8.34
N VAL A 218 -3.06 9.32 -7.05
CA VAL A 218 -2.92 8.34 -5.94
C VAL A 218 -4.14 7.44 -5.82
N GLU A 219 -5.32 7.94 -6.18
CA GLU A 219 -6.56 7.15 -6.16
C GLU A 219 -6.47 5.94 -7.10
N HIS A 220 -5.72 6.01 -8.19
CA HIS A 220 -5.50 4.84 -9.05
C HIS A 220 -4.71 3.74 -8.34
N VAL A 221 -3.73 4.12 -7.53
CA VAL A 221 -2.92 3.19 -6.73
C VAL A 221 -3.81 2.52 -5.69
N PHE A 222 -4.59 3.30 -4.96
CA PHE A 222 -5.57 2.78 -4.00
C PHE A 222 -6.66 1.92 -4.67
N GLN A 223 -7.08 2.28 -5.88
CA GLN A 223 -8.04 1.50 -6.65
C GLN A 223 -7.49 0.12 -7.00
N VAL A 224 -6.24 0.02 -7.45
CA VAL A 224 -5.61 -1.28 -7.72
C VAL A 224 -5.49 -2.07 -6.43
N MET A 225 -4.96 -1.46 -5.37
CA MET A 225 -4.79 -2.11 -4.07
C MET A 225 -6.12 -2.67 -3.53
N LYS A 226 -7.18 -1.87 -3.52
CA LYS A 226 -8.45 -2.23 -2.87
C LYS A 226 -9.43 -2.97 -3.75
N LEU A 227 -9.56 -2.58 -5.02
CA LEU A 227 -10.57 -3.14 -5.93
C LEU A 227 -10.02 -4.24 -6.82
N LYS A 228 -8.75 -4.16 -7.26
CA LYS A 228 -8.15 -5.21 -8.09
C LYS A 228 -7.55 -6.32 -7.26
N PHE A 229 -6.80 -5.98 -6.20
CA PHE A 229 -6.18 -6.96 -5.31
C PHE A 229 -7.02 -7.28 -4.07
N GLY A 230 -8.19 -6.63 -3.90
CA GLY A 230 -9.10 -6.93 -2.80
C GLY A 230 -8.59 -6.54 -1.40
N PHE A 231 -7.51 -5.76 -1.29
CA PHE A 231 -6.89 -5.39 -0.01
C PHE A 231 -7.65 -4.25 0.69
N ALA A 232 -8.92 -4.48 0.98
CA ALA A 232 -9.79 -3.54 1.71
C ALA A 232 -9.87 -3.86 3.22
N LYS A 233 -9.53 -5.09 3.61
CA LYS A 233 -9.61 -5.60 4.98
C LYS A 233 -8.35 -6.39 5.35
N VAL A 234 -7.83 -6.17 6.55
CA VAL A 234 -6.73 -6.95 7.11
C VAL A 234 -7.19 -8.37 7.43
N ARG A 235 -6.26 -9.32 7.29
CA ARG A 235 -6.50 -10.74 7.58
C ARG A 235 -5.80 -11.20 8.84
N TYR A 236 -4.65 -10.60 9.14
CA TYR A 236 -3.80 -11.03 10.25
C TYR A 236 -4.11 -10.24 11.51
N ARG A 237 -3.75 -10.80 12.66
CA ARG A 237 -3.74 -10.09 13.94
C ARG A 237 -2.39 -9.39 14.12
N GLY A 238 -2.42 -8.17 14.64
CA GLY A 238 -1.25 -7.33 14.89
C GLY A 238 -0.85 -6.48 13.69
N LEU A 239 -0.23 -5.34 13.97
CA LEU A 239 0.18 -4.37 12.96
C LEU A 239 1.37 -4.88 12.15
N LYS A 240 2.35 -5.54 12.79
CA LYS A 240 3.58 -6.04 12.11
C LYS A 240 3.26 -6.92 10.89
N LYS A 241 2.41 -7.93 11.05
CA LYS A 241 2.04 -8.86 9.96
C LYS A 241 1.28 -8.16 8.84
N ASN A 242 0.40 -7.23 9.19
CA ASN A 242 -0.36 -6.46 8.21
C ASN A 242 0.48 -5.40 7.50
N ALA A 243 1.48 -4.83 8.16
CA ALA A 243 2.49 -3.95 7.57
C ALA A 243 3.31 -4.71 6.53
N HIS A 244 3.83 -5.89 6.88
CA HIS A 244 4.53 -6.76 5.92
C HIS A 244 3.69 -7.02 4.66
N ARG A 245 2.42 -7.44 4.86
CA ARG A 245 1.49 -7.65 3.75
C ARG A 245 1.27 -6.38 2.92
N LEU A 246 1.14 -5.23 3.56
CA LEU A 246 0.97 -3.94 2.89
C LEU A 246 2.19 -3.63 2.00
N PHE A 247 3.42 -3.78 2.50
CA PHE A 247 4.63 -3.49 1.72
C PHE A 247 4.72 -4.33 0.45
N VAL A 248 4.46 -5.63 0.57
CA VAL A 248 4.44 -6.55 -0.58
C VAL A 248 3.31 -6.18 -1.53
N THR A 249 2.12 -5.86 -1.02
CA THR A 249 0.99 -5.41 -1.84
C THR A 249 1.35 -4.14 -2.61
N CYS A 250 2.00 -3.17 -1.99
CA CYS A 250 2.48 -1.95 -2.64
C CYS A 250 3.51 -2.25 -3.75
N ALA A 251 4.43 -3.18 -3.51
CA ALA A 251 5.40 -3.63 -4.51
C ALA A 251 4.69 -4.21 -5.75
N LEU A 252 3.71 -5.08 -5.51
CA LEU A 252 2.92 -5.70 -6.58
C LEU A 252 2.01 -4.69 -7.29
N VAL A 253 1.51 -3.67 -6.58
CA VAL A 253 0.77 -2.56 -7.20
C VAL A 253 1.69 -1.78 -8.14
N ASN A 254 2.94 -1.52 -7.77
CA ASN A 254 3.91 -0.84 -8.65
C ASN A 254 4.17 -1.62 -9.94
N LEU A 255 4.35 -2.95 -9.86
CA LEU A 255 4.45 -3.83 -11.03
C LEU A 255 3.20 -3.74 -11.90
N PHE A 256 2.01 -3.84 -11.29
CA PHE A 256 0.75 -3.76 -12.02
C PHE A 256 0.56 -2.41 -12.71
N MET A 257 0.89 -1.30 -12.03
CA MET A 257 0.80 0.04 -12.59
C MET A 257 1.75 0.23 -13.78
N SER A 258 2.90 -0.43 -13.76
CA SER A 258 3.92 -0.38 -14.82
C SER A 258 3.78 -1.46 -15.89
N ARG A 259 2.83 -2.40 -15.75
CA ARG A 259 2.73 -3.62 -16.57
C ARG A 259 2.79 -3.39 -18.07
N ARG A 260 2.13 -2.34 -18.59
CA ARG A 260 2.13 -2.04 -20.03
C ARG A 260 3.53 -1.70 -20.55
N LYS A 261 4.31 -0.99 -19.75
CA LYS A 261 5.69 -0.64 -20.10
C LYS A 261 6.61 -1.85 -19.95
N LEU A 262 6.41 -2.64 -18.89
CA LEU A 262 7.19 -3.86 -18.68
C LEU A 262 6.98 -4.87 -19.81
N LEU A 263 5.74 -5.08 -20.23
CA LEU A 263 5.38 -5.99 -21.33
C LEU A 263 5.82 -5.48 -22.71
N ALA A 264 6.08 -4.18 -22.87
CA ALA A 264 6.59 -3.62 -24.12
C ALA A 264 8.12 -3.75 -24.26
N VAL A 265 8.83 -4.05 -23.17
CA VAL A 265 10.29 -4.16 -23.09
C VAL A 265 10.72 -5.62 -22.83
N ALA A 266 9.76 -6.53 -22.62
CA ALA A 266 9.97 -7.96 -22.45
C ALA A 266 9.90 -8.67 -23.81
#